data_AF-A0A848ZEY8-F1
#
_entry.id   AF-A0A848ZEY8-F1
#
_cell.length_a   1.000
_cell.length_b   1.000
_cell.length_c   1.000
_cell.angle_alpha   90.00
_cell.angle_beta   90.00
_cell.angle_gamma   90.00
#
_symmetry.space_group_name_H-M   'P 1'
#
loop_
_entity.id
_entity.type
_entity.pdbx_description
1 polymer ?
#
loop_
_entity_poly.entity_id
_entity_poly.type
_entity_poly.pdbx_seq_one_letter_code
_entity_poly.pdbx_strand_id
1 'polypeptide(L)'
;VAEVSWGDNGEVILVDSPEEAVEVCDTWAPEHLEVQTEDWRYYLDNLRNYGSLFLGEETTVAYGDKSIGTNHVLPTMEAAKYTGGLYVGKFLKVVTYQYATREASGKMAAICERACNYENMLAHGISCKVRVEKHRG
;
A
#
# COMPACT_ATOMS: atom_id res chain seq x y z
N VAL A 1 -31.51 -12.01 0.75
CA VAL A 1 -30.18 -11.39 0.59
C VAL A 1 -29.08 -12.42 0.77
N ALA A 2 -28.90 -13.02 1.95
CA ALA A 2 -27.87 -14.03 2.19
C ALA A 2 -27.94 -15.25 1.24
N GLU A 3 -29.13 -15.85 1.07
CA GLU A 3 -29.35 -16.98 0.15
C GLU A 3 -28.92 -16.67 -1.30
N VAL A 4 -29.36 -15.52 -1.83
CA VAL A 4 -29.02 -15.07 -3.19
C VAL A 4 -27.51 -14.80 -3.30
N SER A 5 -26.91 -14.13 -2.31
CA SER A 5 -25.47 -13.85 -2.29
C SER A 5 -24.64 -15.14 -2.35
N TRP A 6 -25.02 -16.15 -1.57
CA TRP A 6 -24.36 -17.45 -1.58
C TRP A 6 -24.59 -18.20 -2.89
N GLY A 7 -25.82 -18.19 -3.42
CA GLY A 7 -26.15 -18.85 -4.68
C GLY A 7 -25.41 -18.28 -5.89
N ASP A 8 -25.24 -16.96 -5.94
CA ASP A 8 -24.63 -16.27 -7.08
C ASP A 8 -23.10 -16.14 -6.99
N ASN A 9 -22.53 -16.10 -5.77
CA ASN A 9 -21.10 -15.78 -5.57
C ASN A 9 -20.35 -16.71 -4.59
N GLY A 10 -21.04 -17.64 -3.93
CA GLY A 10 -20.39 -18.55 -2.99
C GLY A 10 -19.47 -19.52 -3.72
N GLU A 11 -18.25 -19.69 -3.22
CA GLU A 11 -17.25 -20.59 -3.80
C GLU A 11 -16.57 -21.42 -2.70
N VAL A 12 -16.20 -22.65 -3.05
CA VAL A 12 -15.39 -23.53 -2.21
C VAL A 12 -14.19 -23.97 -3.03
N ILE A 13 -13.00 -23.60 -2.57
CA ILE A 13 -11.74 -23.96 -3.21
C ILE A 13 -11.07 -25.02 -2.32
N LEU A 14 -10.82 -26.19 -2.88
CA LEU A 14 -10.04 -27.24 -2.23
C LEU A 14 -8.58 -27.11 -2.69
N VAL A 15 -7.66 -27.12 -1.73
CA VAL A 15 -6.22 -26.99 -1.93
C VAL A 15 -5.49 -28.13 -1.24
N ASP A 16 -4.30 -28.47 -1.74
CA ASP A 16 -3.52 -29.61 -1.26
C ASP A 16 -2.60 -29.25 -0.08
N SER A 17 -2.33 -27.95 0.15
CA SER A 17 -1.46 -27.50 1.23
C SER A 17 -1.76 -26.09 1.78
N PRO A 18 -1.23 -25.74 2.98
CA PRO A 18 -1.30 -24.38 3.51
C PRO A 18 -0.66 -23.33 2.60
N GLU A 19 0.43 -23.68 1.90
CA GLU A 19 1.11 -22.79 0.95
C GLU A 19 0.18 -22.42 -0.20
N GLU A 20 -0.51 -23.42 -0.78
CA GLU A 20 -1.48 -23.19 -1.85
C GLU A 20 -2.68 -22.37 -1.35
N ALA A 21 -3.13 -22.61 -0.11
CA ALA A 21 -4.17 -21.79 0.52
C ALA A 21 -3.75 -20.30 0.62
N VAL A 22 -2.51 -20.03 1.00
CA VAL A 22 -1.94 -18.68 1.05
C VAL A 22 -1.90 -18.07 -0.36
N GLU A 23 -1.43 -18.80 -1.37
CA GLU A 23 -1.37 -18.32 -2.75
C GLU A 23 -2.75 -17.97 -3.31
N VAL A 24 -3.76 -18.82 -3.05
CA VAL A 24 -5.15 -18.57 -3.43
C VAL A 24 -5.68 -17.32 -2.74
N CYS A 25 -5.50 -17.21 -1.42
CA CYS A 25 -5.95 -16.05 -0.65
C CYS A 25 -5.28 -14.75 -1.10
N ASP A 26 -3.96 -14.76 -1.32
CA ASP A 26 -3.21 -13.59 -1.77
C ASP A 26 -3.57 -13.19 -3.21
N THR A 27 -3.93 -14.17 -4.04
CA THR A 27 -4.43 -13.91 -5.40
C THR A 27 -5.82 -13.30 -5.37
N TRP A 28 -6.69 -13.77 -4.48
CA TRP A 28 -8.05 -13.25 -4.31
C TRP A 28 -8.08 -11.87 -3.62
N ALA A 29 -7.14 -11.62 -2.71
CA ALA A 29 -7.01 -10.37 -1.97
C ALA A 29 -8.32 -9.92 -1.29
N PRO A 30 -8.88 -10.73 -0.37
CA PRO A 30 -10.18 -10.49 0.25
C PRO A 30 -10.21 -9.20 1.09
N GLU A 31 -11.40 -8.61 1.18
CA GLU A 31 -11.68 -7.51 2.13
C GLU A 31 -11.53 -8.01 3.58
N HIS A 32 -12.17 -9.12 3.91
CA HIS A 32 -12.13 -9.77 5.22
C HIS A 32 -11.64 -11.21 5.05
N LEU A 33 -10.60 -11.61 5.81
CA LEU A 33 -10.05 -12.96 5.79
C LEU A 33 -10.07 -13.56 7.20
N GLU A 34 -10.86 -14.62 7.39
CA GLU A 34 -10.84 -15.42 8.62
C GLU A 34 -9.94 -16.65 8.44
N VAL A 35 -8.99 -16.86 9.36
CA VAL A 35 -8.12 -18.04 9.41
C VAL A 35 -8.51 -18.90 10.60
N GLN A 36 -9.20 -19.99 10.31
CA GLN A 36 -9.72 -20.94 11.29
C GLN A 36 -8.92 -22.25 11.24
N THR A 37 -7.68 -22.20 11.70
CA THR A 37 -6.73 -23.33 11.69
C THR A 37 -5.98 -23.45 13.01
N GLU A 38 -5.48 -24.64 13.36
CA GLU A 38 -4.66 -24.84 14.56
C GLU A 38 -3.37 -23.98 14.55
N ASP A 39 -2.71 -23.84 13.39
CA ASP A 39 -1.52 -23.01 13.22
C ASP A 39 -1.82 -21.71 12.45
N TRP A 40 -2.70 -20.87 13.00
CA TRP A 40 -3.02 -19.58 12.41
C TRP A 40 -1.81 -18.64 12.29
N ARG A 41 -0.74 -18.88 13.07
CA ARG A 41 0.49 -18.06 13.03
C ARG A 41 1.22 -18.20 11.70
N TYR A 42 1.28 -19.42 11.16
CA TYR A 42 1.81 -19.65 9.82
C TYR A 42 1.16 -18.71 8.79
N TYR A 43 -0.17 -18.57 8.80
CA TYR A 43 -0.89 -17.72 7.85
C TYR A 43 -0.61 -16.23 8.08
N LEU A 44 -0.52 -15.78 9.34
CA LEU A 44 -0.14 -14.40 9.66
C LEU A 44 1.24 -14.03 9.08
N ASP A 45 2.20 -14.95 9.13
CA ASP A 45 3.57 -14.71 8.66
C ASP A 45 3.70 -14.79 7.12
N ASN A 46 2.77 -15.46 6.44
CA ASN A 46 2.87 -15.76 5.00
C ASN A 46 1.86 -15.00 4.11
N LEU A 47 0.69 -14.60 4.62
CA LEU A 47 -0.30 -13.82 3.87
C LEU A 47 0.13 -12.37 3.69
N ARG A 48 -0.14 -11.80 2.50
CA ARG A 48 0.27 -10.43 2.13
C ARG A 48 -0.89 -9.55 1.69
N ASN A 49 -1.92 -10.11 1.06
CA ASN A 49 -3.00 -9.34 0.47
C ASN A 49 -4.33 -9.65 1.18
N TYR A 50 -4.70 -8.79 2.14
CA TYR A 50 -6.01 -8.81 2.80
C TYR A 50 -6.37 -7.41 3.30
N GLY A 51 -7.67 -7.10 3.40
CA GLY A 51 -8.12 -5.84 4.02
C GLY A 51 -7.96 -5.89 5.54
N SER A 52 -8.51 -6.92 6.17
CA SER A 52 -8.34 -7.24 7.59
C SER A 52 -8.30 -8.75 7.82
N LEU A 53 -7.40 -9.19 8.69
CA LEU A 53 -7.16 -10.59 9.03
C LEU A 53 -7.72 -10.90 10.43
N PHE A 54 -8.49 -11.98 10.54
CA PHE A 54 -9.12 -12.46 11.77
C PHE A 54 -8.60 -13.86 12.06
N LEU A 55 -7.95 -14.05 13.22
CA LEU A 55 -7.14 -15.23 13.50
C LEU A 55 -7.74 -16.03 14.66
N GLY A 56 -8.00 -17.33 14.43
CA GLY A 56 -8.51 -18.26 15.43
C GLY A 56 -10.01 -18.19 15.68
N GLU A 57 -10.52 -19.19 16.39
CA GLU A 57 -11.96 -19.34 16.70
C GLU A 57 -12.48 -18.18 17.56
N GLU A 58 -11.59 -17.56 18.33
CA GLU A 58 -11.90 -16.48 19.26
C GLU A 58 -12.12 -15.13 18.56
N THR A 59 -11.84 -15.02 17.26
CA THR A 59 -11.88 -13.75 16.52
C THR A 59 -12.79 -13.85 15.29
N THR A 60 -13.90 -13.10 15.30
CA THR A 60 -14.84 -13.02 14.17
C THR A 60 -14.86 -11.64 13.52
N VAL A 61 -15.23 -11.58 12.23
CA VAL A 61 -15.48 -10.32 11.49
C VAL A 61 -16.31 -9.31 12.28
N ALA A 62 -17.34 -9.78 12.99
CA ALA A 62 -18.24 -8.90 13.75
C ALA A 62 -17.52 -8.04 14.80
N TYR A 63 -16.40 -8.51 15.35
CA TYR A 63 -15.60 -7.73 16.32
C TYR A 63 -14.84 -6.59 15.63
N GLY A 64 -14.28 -6.84 14.44
CA GLY A 64 -13.66 -5.82 13.59
C GLY A 64 -14.64 -4.74 13.16
N ASP A 65 -15.88 -5.15 12.90
CA ASP A 65 -16.96 -4.26 12.48
C ASP A 65 -17.48 -3.32 13.57
N LYS A 66 -17.18 -3.58 14.84
CA LYS A 66 -17.92 -2.98 15.95
C LYS A 66 -17.07 -2.53 17.13
N SER A 67 -16.13 -3.36 17.61
CA SER A 67 -15.69 -3.24 19.01
C SER A 67 -14.19 -3.43 19.26
N ILE A 68 -13.45 -4.12 18.39
CA ILE A 68 -12.04 -4.48 18.69
C ILE A 68 -11.04 -3.35 18.36
N GLY A 69 -11.48 -2.34 17.59
CA GLY A 69 -10.75 -1.09 17.37
C GLY A 69 -10.07 -0.92 16.01
N THR A 70 -10.00 -1.99 15.20
CA THR A 70 -9.61 -1.86 13.77
C THR A 70 -10.67 -1.07 13.00
N ASN A 71 -10.29 -0.51 11.85
CA ASN A 71 -11.23 0.23 11.01
C ASN A 71 -11.85 -0.71 9.97
N HIS A 72 -13.18 -0.78 9.93
CA HIS A 72 -13.91 -1.65 9.01
C HIS A 72 -14.17 -1.06 7.62
N VAL A 73 -13.67 0.15 7.33
CA VAL A 73 -13.67 0.68 5.96
C VAL A 73 -12.45 0.10 5.23
N LEU A 74 -12.67 -1.00 4.52
CA LEU A 74 -11.63 -1.83 3.93
C LEU A 74 -11.66 -1.81 2.39
N PRO A 75 -10.55 -2.14 1.73
CA PRO A 75 -10.52 -2.32 0.28
C PRO A 75 -11.33 -3.54 -0.17
N THR A 76 -12.20 -3.37 -1.17
CA THR A 76 -12.98 -4.44 -1.81
C THR A 76 -12.53 -4.67 -3.25
N MET A 77 -13.06 -5.70 -3.92
CA MET A 77 -12.77 -6.00 -5.34
C MET A 77 -11.26 -6.12 -5.62
N GLU A 78 -10.58 -6.97 -4.84
CA GLU A 78 -9.13 -7.22 -4.90
C GLU A 78 -8.23 -6.01 -4.62
N ALA A 79 -8.78 -4.86 -4.19
CA ALA A 79 -7.99 -3.67 -3.95
C ALA A 79 -6.96 -3.83 -2.81
N ALA A 80 -7.11 -4.86 -1.97
CA ALA A 80 -6.13 -5.23 -0.96
C ALA A 80 -4.73 -5.54 -1.55
N LYS A 81 -4.61 -5.79 -2.87
CA LYS A 81 -3.33 -5.92 -3.58
C LYS A 81 -2.48 -4.65 -3.59
N TYR A 82 -3.08 -3.47 -3.44
CA TYR A 82 -2.37 -2.19 -3.59
C TYR A 82 -2.77 -1.10 -2.60
N THR A 83 -3.80 -1.31 -1.77
CA THR A 83 -4.14 -0.42 -0.65
C THR A 83 -4.56 -1.21 0.58
N GLY A 84 -4.29 -0.66 1.76
CA GLY A 84 -4.87 -1.14 3.02
C GLY A 84 -6.17 -0.42 3.42
N GLY A 85 -6.73 -0.86 4.54
CA GLY A 85 -7.90 -0.25 5.18
C GLY A 85 -7.75 1.22 5.52
N LEU A 86 -8.86 1.87 5.86
CA LEU A 86 -8.87 3.26 6.31
C LEU A 86 -8.07 3.41 7.61
N TYR A 87 -7.18 4.37 7.64
CA TYR A 87 -6.37 4.70 8.82
C TYR A 87 -6.16 6.21 8.86
N VAL A 88 -5.64 6.71 9.98
CA VAL A 88 -5.45 8.16 10.21
C VAL A 88 -4.66 8.85 9.09
N GLY A 89 -3.72 8.16 8.44
CA GLY A 89 -2.94 8.71 7.34
C GLY A 89 -3.76 9.10 6.11
N LYS A 90 -4.96 8.53 5.90
CA LYS A 90 -5.87 8.94 4.83
C LYS A 90 -6.52 10.31 5.08
N PHE A 91 -6.46 10.80 6.32
CA PHE A 91 -6.95 12.13 6.72
C PHE A 91 -5.81 13.15 6.88
N LEU A 92 -4.56 12.74 6.69
CA LEU A 92 -3.41 13.63 6.74
C LEU A 92 -3.10 14.20 5.36
N LYS A 93 -2.70 15.47 5.34
CA LYS A 93 -2.08 16.09 4.17
C LYS A 93 -0.56 16.08 4.36
N VAL A 94 0.15 15.26 3.60
CA VAL A 94 1.62 15.28 3.58
C VAL A 94 2.10 16.43 2.68
N VAL A 95 2.82 17.38 3.25
CA VAL A 95 3.46 18.48 2.52
C VAL A 95 4.97 18.35 2.62
N THR A 96 5.68 18.65 1.53
CA THR A 96 7.15 18.61 1.49
C THR A 96 7.70 20.03 1.34
N TYR A 97 8.87 20.26 1.92
CA TYR A 97 9.65 21.48 1.73
C TYR A 97 11.12 21.11 1.53
N GLN A 98 11.86 21.99 0.88
CA GLN A 98 13.28 21.79 0.63
C GLN A 98 14.04 23.09 0.87
N TYR A 99 15.24 22.95 1.42
CA TYR A 99 16.18 24.03 1.61
C TYR A 99 17.55 23.56 1.14
N ALA A 100 18.25 24.43 0.42
CA ALA A 100 19.62 24.21 0.01
C ALA A 100 20.49 25.35 0.52
N THR A 101 21.64 25.01 1.11
CA THR A 101 22.70 26.00 1.31
C THR A 101 23.22 26.48 -0.04
N ARG A 102 23.95 27.61 -0.05
CA ARG A 102 24.55 28.14 -1.30
C ARG A 102 25.45 27.09 -1.96
N GLU A 103 26.33 26.46 -1.19
CA GLU A 103 27.23 25.42 -1.68
C GLU A 103 26.46 24.22 -2.28
N ALA A 104 25.43 23.72 -1.58
CA ALA A 104 24.60 22.64 -2.07
C ALA A 104 23.82 23.04 -3.34
N SER A 105 23.36 24.30 -3.42
CA SER A 105 22.65 24.82 -4.58
C SER A 105 23.50 24.78 -5.84
N GLY A 106 24.77 25.19 -5.77
CA GLY A 106 25.69 25.13 -6.91
C GLY A 106 25.97 23.69 -7.37
N LYS A 107 26.16 22.76 -6.42
CA LYS A 107 26.38 21.33 -6.72
C LYS A 107 25.16 20.67 -7.37
N MET A 108 23.97 20.85 -6.77
CA MET A 108 22.72 20.29 -7.29
C MET A 108 22.33 20.88 -8.64
N ALA A 109 22.49 22.19 -8.80
CA ALA A 109 22.17 22.85 -10.05
C ALA A 109 22.99 22.31 -11.23
N ALA A 110 24.28 21.99 -11.02
CA ALA A 110 25.11 21.43 -12.08
C ALA A 110 24.66 20.03 -12.53
N ILE A 111 24.17 19.20 -11.60
CA ILE A 111 23.62 17.88 -11.95
C ILE A 111 22.29 18.06 -12.69
N CYS A 112 21.42 18.92 -12.17
CA CYS A 112 20.09 19.17 -12.72
C CYS A 112 20.14 19.82 -14.11
N GLU A 113 21.05 20.77 -14.35
CA GLU A 113 21.24 21.39 -15.67
C GLU A 113 21.53 20.33 -16.75
N ARG A 114 22.43 19.38 -16.47
CA ARG A 114 22.76 18.31 -17.42
C ARG A 114 21.55 17.42 -17.71
N ALA A 115 20.79 17.06 -16.67
CA ALA A 115 19.56 16.27 -16.83
C ALA A 115 18.54 17.02 -17.69
N CYS A 116 18.31 18.31 -17.40
CA CYS A 116 17.41 19.16 -18.17
C CYS A 116 17.81 19.27 -19.65
N ASN A 117 19.11 19.37 -19.94
CA ASN A 117 19.61 19.42 -21.31
C ASN A 117 19.37 18.09 -22.07
N TYR A 118 19.48 16.95 -21.38
CA TYR A 118 19.18 15.64 -21.97
C TYR A 118 17.68 15.43 -22.20
N GLU A 119 16.85 15.94 -21.30
CA GLU A 119 15.38 15.86 -21.36
C GLU A 119 14.74 16.95 -22.24
N ASN A 120 15.53 17.80 -22.91
CA ASN A 120 15.07 18.97 -23.67
C ASN A 120 14.21 19.98 -22.85
N MET A 121 14.42 20.03 -21.53
CA MET A 121 13.76 20.98 -20.62
C MET A 121 14.57 22.28 -20.46
N LEU A 122 14.74 23.02 -21.56
CA LEU A 122 15.69 24.14 -21.64
C LEU A 122 15.49 25.24 -20.56
N ALA A 123 14.25 25.63 -20.26
CA ALA A 123 13.98 26.65 -19.25
C ALA A 123 14.39 26.21 -17.83
N HIS A 124 14.19 24.93 -17.50
CA HIS A 124 14.66 24.37 -16.24
C HIS A 124 16.19 24.38 -16.18
N GLY A 125 16.85 23.94 -17.26
CA GLY A 125 18.30 23.95 -17.39
C GLY A 125 18.90 25.34 -17.23
N ILE A 126 18.32 26.37 -17.87
CA ILE A 126 18.72 27.76 -17.71
C ILE A 126 18.60 28.21 -16.25
N SER A 127 17.51 27.86 -15.57
CA SER A 127 17.32 28.20 -14.15
C SER A 127 18.38 27.56 -13.23
N CYS A 128 18.87 26.37 -13.59
CA CYS A 128 19.96 25.68 -12.92
C CYS A 128 21.31 26.35 -13.24
N LYS A 129 21.59 26.62 -14.53
CA LYS A 129 22.80 27.29 -14.98
C LYS A 129 23.06 28.60 -14.24
N VAL A 130 22.03 29.43 -14.09
CA VAL A 130 22.13 30.70 -13.31
C VAL A 130 22.60 30.45 -11.86
N ARG A 131 22.20 29.34 -11.23
CA ARG A 131 22.64 28.97 -9.88
C ARG A 131 24.05 28.37 -9.86
N VAL A 132 24.43 27.61 -10.89
CA VAL A 132 25.82 27.15 -11.07
C VAL A 132 26.75 28.36 -11.12
N GLU A 133 26.44 29.32 -12.00
CA GLU A 133 27.22 30.55 -12.17
C GLU A 133 27.27 31.38 -10.88
N LYS A 134 26.17 31.45 -10.13
CA LYS A 134 26.07 32.27 -8.91
C LYS A 134 26.66 31.64 -7.64
N HIS A 135 26.66 30.30 -7.53
CA HIS A 135 26.91 29.61 -6.26
C HIS A 135 27.99 28.53 -6.31
N ARG A 136 28.56 28.23 -7.49
CA ARG A 136 29.68 27.31 -7.64
C ARG A 136 31.02 28.03 -7.90
N GLY A 137 30.98 29.36 -8.06
CA GLY A 137 32.16 30.23 -8.07
C GLY A 137 32.69 30.49 -6.67
#